data_AF-A0A6P0SK73-F1
#
_entry.id   AF-A0A6P0SK73-F1
#
_cell.length_a   1.000
_cell.length_b   1.000
_cell.length_c   1.000
_cell.angle_alpha   90.00
_cell.angle_beta   90.00
_cell.angle_gamma   90.00
#
_symmetry.space_group_name_H-M   'P 1'
#
loop_
_entity.id
_entity.type
_entity.pdbx_description
1 polymer ?
#
loop_
_entity_poly.entity_id
_entity_poly.type
_entity_poly.pdbx_seq_one_letter_code
_entity_poly.pdbx_strand_id
1 'polypeptide(L)'
;TKDEVASRPGRDVINVTPSGASIYLIITATDPNNTGNYIRNIRVVQAKYEDTYESELFNPEFINKIKKFKAIRFMDWMETNHSKQREWANRPKVDDASYAYGKGVPVEIMVKLANRIGADPWFNMPHQATDEYITNFAQIVKDTLDPNLKVYVELSNEVWNWQFQQANYALAQGQARWGKDKGDAYMQWYGMRTAQMSDIWKNVFGSDSNQVVSVMATHTVWLGLENAVLDCPLWVAEGNAPCYQHSIDAFAIAGYFNGSLNAEENESTIESWLNEPDGGVSKAFKQIKSGGLLPTEEDYESLSDIDKIFKYHQQVAAKRKLQLVAYEGGQHLVKSDNQKLTEFFIELNRHPKMYKIYTELLNEWKNQNGGLFMHFSDIGKPSKWGSWGALEHVYQKSSPKYDAL
;
A
#
# COMPACT_ATOMS: atom_id res chain seq x y z
N THR A 1 -18.28 25.51 16.27
CA THR A 1 -18.49 26.83 16.89
C THR A 1 -17.36 27.10 17.87
N LYS A 2 -16.88 28.35 17.97
CA LYS A 2 -15.86 28.70 18.96
C LYS A 2 -16.46 28.63 20.37
N ASP A 3 -15.69 28.08 21.31
CA ASP A 3 -15.98 28.13 22.73
C ASP A 3 -15.33 29.39 23.31
N GLU A 4 -16.11 30.46 23.47
CA GLU A 4 -15.60 31.77 23.93
C GLU A 4 -15.09 31.74 25.37
N VAL A 5 -15.57 30.81 26.20
CA VAL A 5 -15.15 30.68 27.61
C VAL A 5 -13.81 29.97 27.69
N ALA A 6 -13.61 28.93 26.89
CA ALA A 6 -12.37 28.17 26.87
C ALA A 6 -11.27 28.84 26.02
N SER A 7 -11.62 29.72 25.08
CA SER A 7 -10.66 30.38 24.19
C SER A 7 -9.97 31.59 24.84
N ARG A 8 -8.74 31.88 24.42
CA ARG A 8 -7.94 33.04 24.84
C ARG A 8 -7.01 33.51 23.72
N PRO A 9 -6.43 34.71 23.77
CA PRO A 9 -5.47 35.14 22.75
C PRO A 9 -4.37 34.11 22.51
N GLY A 10 -4.20 33.67 21.25
CA GLY A 10 -3.23 32.64 20.85
C GLY A 10 -3.70 31.18 21.01
N ARG A 11 -4.90 30.92 21.54
CA ARG A 11 -5.48 29.57 21.70
C ARG A 11 -7.01 29.61 21.54
N ASP A 12 -7.51 29.09 20.43
CA ASP A 12 -8.95 28.93 20.20
C ASP A 12 -9.39 27.48 20.45
N VAL A 13 -10.47 27.31 21.21
CA VAL A 13 -11.15 26.02 21.39
C VAL A 13 -12.40 26.03 20.53
N ILE A 14 -12.54 25.02 19.68
CA ILE A 14 -13.63 24.94 18.71
C ILE A 14 -14.41 23.63 18.94
N ASN A 15 -15.70 23.77 19.24
CA ASN A 15 -16.63 22.65 19.26
C ASN A 15 -16.97 22.24 17.82
N VAL A 16 -16.63 21.01 17.47
CA VAL A 16 -16.88 20.46 16.14
C VAL A 16 -18.02 19.47 16.22
N THR A 17 -19.09 19.71 15.48
CA THR A 17 -20.12 18.70 15.22
C THR A 17 -19.65 17.84 14.06
N PRO A 18 -19.43 16.52 14.25
CA PRO A 18 -19.01 15.64 13.17
C PRO A 18 -19.99 15.71 12.00
N SER A 19 -19.45 15.90 10.81
CA SER A 19 -20.21 15.88 9.54
C SER A 19 -19.33 15.32 8.43
N GLY A 20 -19.90 15.07 7.26
CA GLY A 20 -19.12 14.68 6.08
C GLY A 20 -18.27 15.80 5.47
N ALA A 21 -18.37 17.04 5.99
CA ALA A 21 -17.80 18.23 5.37
C ALA A 21 -16.37 18.60 5.83
N SER A 22 -15.66 17.71 6.55
CA SER A 22 -14.34 18.00 7.13
C SER A 22 -14.32 19.26 8.04
N ILE A 23 -13.13 19.65 8.52
CA ILE A 23 -12.90 20.91 9.23
C ILE A 23 -11.93 21.73 8.39
N TYR A 24 -12.30 22.95 8.02
CA TYR A 24 -11.43 23.87 7.27
C TYR A 24 -10.97 25.00 8.18
N LEU A 25 -9.66 25.27 8.14
CA LEU A 25 -9.07 26.49 8.68
C LEU A 25 -8.70 27.40 7.51
N ILE A 26 -9.29 28.58 7.45
CA ILE A 26 -9.04 29.57 6.39
C ILE A 26 -8.31 30.75 7.01
N ILE A 27 -7.09 31.02 6.53
CA ILE A 27 -6.33 32.21 6.91
C ILE A 27 -6.72 33.32 5.93
N THR A 28 -7.50 34.29 6.39
CA THR A 28 -8.01 35.40 5.55
C THR A 28 -7.04 36.57 5.42
N ALA A 29 -6.11 36.72 6.37
CA ALA A 29 -5.00 37.66 6.32
C ALA A 29 -3.82 37.12 7.14
N THR A 30 -2.59 37.30 6.66
CA THR A 30 -1.36 36.85 7.34
C THR A 30 -0.53 37.98 7.93
N ASP A 31 -0.58 39.17 7.33
CA ASP A 31 0.13 40.39 7.76
C ASP A 31 -0.70 41.65 7.39
N PRO A 32 -1.85 41.88 8.04
CA PRO A 32 -2.78 42.95 7.67
C PRO A 32 -2.19 44.37 7.82
N ASN A 33 -1.07 44.50 8.55
CA ASN A 33 -0.40 45.77 8.82
C ASN A 33 0.90 45.94 8.02
N ASN A 34 1.23 45.03 7.09
CA ASN A 34 2.46 45.06 6.28
C ASN A 34 3.75 45.21 7.11
N THR A 35 3.83 44.50 8.23
CA THR A 35 4.96 44.54 9.17
C THR A 35 6.06 43.53 8.84
N GLY A 36 5.79 42.59 7.93
CA GLY A 36 6.62 41.39 7.73
C GLY A 36 6.45 40.34 8.82
N ASN A 37 5.65 40.60 9.86
CA ASN A 37 5.36 39.66 10.92
C ASN A 37 4.16 38.78 10.58
N TYR A 38 4.38 37.84 9.66
CA TYR A 38 3.35 36.88 9.25
C TYR A 38 2.94 35.94 10.39
N ILE A 39 1.65 35.56 10.41
CA ILE A 39 1.13 34.46 11.24
C ILE A 39 1.90 33.16 10.93
N ARG A 40 2.27 32.43 11.98
CA ARG A 40 3.07 31.20 11.93
C ARG A 40 2.73 30.30 13.10
N ASN A 41 3.29 29.08 13.13
CA ASN A 41 3.16 28.13 14.25
C ASN A 41 1.71 27.76 14.60
N ILE A 42 0.85 27.63 13.59
CA ILE A 42 -0.52 27.15 13.78
C ILE A 42 -0.47 25.62 14.01
N ARG A 43 -1.19 25.16 15.03
CA ARG A 43 -1.37 23.75 15.38
C ARG A 43 -2.85 23.47 15.58
N VAL A 44 -3.34 22.40 14.97
CA VAL A 44 -4.72 21.95 15.14
C VAL A 44 -4.68 20.57 15.76
N VAL A 45 -5.11 20.48 17.02
CA VAL A 45 -5.03 19.27 17.83
C VAL A 45 -6.37 19.04 18.54
N GLN A 46 -6.70 17.78 18.84
CA GLN A 46 -7.85 17.52 19.69
C GLN A 46 -7.55 18.06 21.09
N ALA A 47 -8.54 18.69 21.74
CA ALA A 47 -8.37 19.36 23.03
C ALA A 47 -7.73 18.47 24.11
N LYS A 48 -8.02 17.17 24.12
CA LYS A 48 -7.43 16.19 25.05
C LYS A 48 -5.92 15.96 24.87
N TYR A 49 -5.33 16.41 23.78
CA TYR A 49 -3.91 16.24 23.44
C TYR A 49 -3.12 17.56 23.46
N GLU A 50 -3.72 18.66 23.95
CA GLU A 50 -3.06 19.95 23.97
C GLU A 50 -1.75 19.95 24.76
N ASP A 51 -1.67 19.20 25.86
CA ASP A 51 -0.46 19.15 26.68
C ASP A 51 0.58 18.15 26.16
N THR A 52 0.25 17.35 25.12
CA THR A 52 1.08 16.23 24.67
C THR A 52 1.43 16.25 23.19
N TYR A 53 0.78 17.08 22.36
CA TYR A 53 0.97 17.04 20.90
C TYR A 53 2.41 17.33 20.43
N GLU A 54 3.21 18.02 21.24
CA GLU A 54 4.62 18.29 20.90
C GLU A 54 5.52 17.08 21.11
N SER A 55 5.20 16.22 22.10
CA SER A 55 5.96 15.01 22.40
C SER A 55 5.36 13.75 21.76
N GLU A 56 4.04 13.71 21.57
CA GLU A 56 3.31 12.59 20.98
C GLU A 56 2.86 12.96 19.56
N LEU A 57 3.73 12.64 18.60
CA LEU A 57 3.52 12.93 17.18
C LEU A 57 2.32 12.18 16.58
N PHE A 58 2.04 10.98 17.07
CA PHE A 58 1.01 10.10 16.51
C PHE A 58 -0.21 10.04 17.43
N ASN A 59 -1.40 10.00 16.84
CA ASN A 59 -2.63 9.79 17.58
C ASN A 59 -2.57 8.45 18.36
N PRO A 60 -2.66 8.45 19.71
CA PRO A 60 -2.58 7.23 20.51
C PRO A 60 -3.63 6.18 20.15
N GLU A 61 -4.82 6.59 19.71
CA GLU A 61 -5.87 5.68 19.24
C GLU A 61 -5.46 4.96 17.96
N PHE A 62 -4.79 5.68 17.06
CA PHE A 62 -4.24 5.11 15.83
C PHE A 62 -3.14 4.09 16.14
N ILE A 63 -2.19 4.47 17.00
CA ILE A 63 -1.13 3.57 17.48
C ILE A 63 -1.71 2.28 18.06
N ASN A 64 -2.78 2.38 18.87
CA ASN A 64 -3.42 1.21 19.45
C ASN A 64 -4.04 0.24 18.42
N LYS A 65 -4.42 0.72 17.22
CA LYS A 65 -4.94 -0.13 16.14
C LYS A 65 -3.85 -0.82 15.35
N ILE A 66 -2.75 -0.12 15.09
CA ILE A 66 -1.74 -0.64 14.16
C ILE A 66 -0.61 -1.41 14.84
N LYS A 67 -0.39 -1.22 16.15
CA LYS A 67 0.74 -1.84 16.89
C LYS A 67 0.76 -3.36 16.93
N LYS A 68 -0.32 -4.02 16.51
CA LYS A 68 -0.36 -5.49 16.42
C LYS A 68 0.22 -6.03 15.12
N PHE A 69 0.35 -5.19 14.09
CA PHE A 69 0.83 -5.61 12.78
C PHE A 69 2.36 -5.70 12.79
N LYS A 70 2.87 -6.76 12.15
CA LYS A 70 4.30 -7.00 12.05
C LYS A 70 5.02 -6.03 11.11
N ALA A 71 4.33 -5.54 10.08
CA ALA A 71 4.90 -4.67 9.07
C ALA A 71 3.87 -3.62 8.60
N ILE A 72 4.39 -2.49 8.11
CA ILE A 72 3.59 -1.40 7.54
C ILE A 72 4.21 -0.95 6.20
N ARG A 73 3.41 -0.97 5.13
CA ARG A 73 3.83 -0.49 3.80
C ARG A 73 3.38 0.95 3.63
N PHE A 74 4.34 1.84 3.37
CA PHE A 74 4.14 3.29 3.37
C PHE A 74 3.76 3.85 1.98
N MET A 75 3.31 3.01 1.04
CA MET A 75 3.07 3.37 -0.37
C MET A 75 2.29 4.68 -0.53
N ASP A 76 1.15 4.82 0.16
CA ASP A 76 0.31 6.03 0.11
C ASP A 76 0.95 7.20 0.86
N TRP A 77 1.57 6.96 2.03
CA TRP A 77 2.29 8.00 2.77
C TRP A 77 3.44 8.57 1.94
N MET A 78 4.02 7.79 1.04
CA MET A 78 5.12 8.22 0.18
C MET A 78 4.67 8.89 -1.12
N GLU A 79 3.35 8.98 -1.40
CA GLU A 79 2.82 9.47 -2.69
C GLU A 79 3.48 8.74 -3.87
N THR A 80 3.53 7.41 -3.78
CA THR A 80 4.32 6.54 -4.69
C THR A 80 3.77 6.55 -6.11
N ASN A 81 2.45 6.39 -6.26
CA ASN A 81 1.79 6.36 -7.56
C ASN A 81 1.89 7.73 -8.24
N HIS A 82 2.30 7.74 -9.52
CA HIS A 82 2.53 8.98 -10.28
C HIS A 82 3.55 9.95 -9.66
N SER A 83 4.42 9.47 -8.78
CA SER A 83 5.39 10.30 -8.09
C SER A 83 6.28 11.10 -9.05
N LYS A 84 6.42 12.39 -8.80
CA LYS A 84 7.36 13.27 -9.51
C LYS A 84 8.69 13.45 -8.77
N GLN A 85 8.86 12.74 -7.65
CA GLN A 85 10.10 12.78 -6.88
C GLN A 85 11.20 12.07 -7.67
N ARG A 86 12.37 12.72 -7.75
CA ARG A 86 13.51 12.26 -8.55
C ARG A 86 14.83 12.53 -7.84
N GLU A 87 15.14 13.82 -7.63
CA GLU A 87 16.37 14.24 -6.94
C GLU A 87 16.14 14.33 -5.43
N TRP A 88 17.18 14.08 -4.62
CA TRP A 88 17.10 14.11 -3.16
C TRP A 88 16.57 15.46 -2.62
N ALA A 89 16.97 16.56 -3.26
CA ALA A 89 16.52 17.90 -2.90
C ALA A 89 14.98 18.09 -3.02
N ASN A 90 14.30 17.21 -3.76
CA ASN A 90 12.87 17.32 -4.05
C ASN A 90 12.01 16.55 -3.05
N ARG A 91 12.60 15.80 -2.11
CA ARG A 91 11.88 14.98 -1.11
C ARG A 91 10.97 15.81 -0.19
N PRO A 92 9.99 15.17 0.49
CA PRO A 92 9.30 15.77 1.63
C PRO A 92 10.25 15.99 2.82
N LYS A 93 10.04 17.08 3.57
CA LYS A 93 10.82 17.47 4.75
C LYS A 93 9.94 17.59 5.99
N VAL A 94 10.53 17.38 7.16
CA VAL A 94 9.83 17.42 8.46
C VAL A 94 9.22 18.79 8.77
N ASP A 95 9.78 19.86 8.21
CA ASP A 95 9.30 21.24 8.34
C ASP A 95 8.32 21.66 7.23
N ASP A 96 7.94 20.76 6.32
CA ASP A 96 6.88 21.03 5.34
C ASP A 96 5.56 21.31 6.07
N ALA A 97 4.84 22.33 5.61
CA ALA A 97 3.62 22.81 6.28
C ALA A 97 2.49 21.75 6.31
N SER A 98 2.50 20.79 5.38
CA SER A 98 1.59 19.64 5.35
C SER A 98 2.21 18.50 4.56
N TYR A 99 1.99 17.27 5.01
CA TYR A 99 2.37 16.06 4.27
C TYR A 99 1.26 15.57 3.33
N ALA A 100 0.04 16.10 3.48
CA ALA A 100 -1.16 15.62 2.77
C ALA A 100 -1.36 16.21 1.37
N TYR A 101 -0.56 17.21 0.99
CA TYR A 101 -0.69 17.91 -0.30
C TYR A 101 0.66 17.94 -1.02
N GLY A 102 1.03 16.83 -1.67
CA GLY A 102 2.08 16.86 -2.69
C GLY A 102 3.12 15.74 -2.57
N LYS A 103 4.06 15.86 -1.64
CA LYS A 103 5.30 15.04 -1.60
C LYS A 103 5.23 13.85 -0.63
N GLY A 104 4.15 13.73 0.12
CA GLY A 104 3.98 12.69 1.14
C GLY A 104 4.71 12.99 2.45
N VAL A 105 4.80 11.96 3.28
CA VAL A 105 5.37 11.97 4.62
C VAL A 105 6.89 11.75 4.56
N PRO A 106 7.70 12.56 5.26
CA PRO A 106 9.16 12.39 5.31
C PRO A 106 9.59 11.05 5.91
N VAL A 107 10.71 10.52 5.43
CA VAL A 107 11.30 9.26 5.91
C VAL A 107 11.54 9.27 7.42
N GLU A 108 11.92 10.41 7.99
CA GLU A 108 12.14 10.59 9.42
C GLU A 108 10.86 10.33 10.24
N ILE A 109 9.69 10.67 9.68
CA ILE A 109 8.38 10.46 10.33
C ILE A 109 7.94 9.01 10.17
N MET A 110 8.17 8.41 9.00
CA MET A 110 7.83 7.00 8.77
C MET A 110 8.66 6.06 9.65
N VAL A 111 9.97 6.29 9.76
CA VAL A 111 10.85 5.51 10.65
C VAL A 111 10.45 5.70 12.11
N LYS A 112 10.10 6.92 12.54
CA LYS A 112 9.56 7.16 13.90
C LYS A 112 8.31 6.33 14.17
N LEU A 113 7.39 6.19 13.20
CA LEU A 113 6.20 5.36 13.36
C LEU A 113 6.58 3.89 13.51
N ALA A 114 7.42 3.38 12.60
CA ALA A 114 7.90 2.00 12.63
C ALA A 114 8.54 1.63 13.97
N ASN A 115 9.47 2.45 14.46
CA ASN A 115 10.10 2.27 15.77
C ASN A 115 9.09 2.34 16.92
N ARG A 116 8.11 3.25 16.85
CA ARG A 116 7.09 3.42 17.90
C ARG A 116 6.22 2.18 18.06
N ILE A 117 5.93 1.47 16.97
CA ILE A 117 5.06 0.29 16.99
C ILE A 117 5.82 -1.04 16.92
N GLY A 118 7.14 -1.01 16.71
CA GLY A 118 7.96 -2.21 16.56
C GLY A 118 7.60 -3.02 15.30
N ALA A 119 7.27 -2.34 14.20
CA ALA A 119 6.88 -2.98 12.95
C ALA A 119 7.92 -2.71 11.84
N ASP A 120 8.16 -3.72 11.01
CA ASP A 120 9.04 -3.65 9.86
C ASP A 120 8.48 -2.65 8.82
N PRO A 121 9.18 -1.54 8.50
CA PRO A 121 8.72 -0.64 7.45
C PRO A 121 8.93 -1.25 6.06
N TRP A 122 7.97 -1.03 5.16
CA TRP A 122 8.12 -1.28 3.73
C TRP A 122 8.02 0.06 2.98
N PHE A 123 9.14 0.46 2.36
CA PHE A 123 9.26 1.70 1.58
C PHE A 123 9.21 1.45 0.08
N ASN A 124 8.56 2.36 -0.64
CA ASN A 124 8.43 2.35 -2.09
C ASN A 124 9.24 3.51 -2.69
N MET A 125 10.41 3.23 -3.26
CA MET A 125 11.26 4.27 -3.86
C MET A 125 10.57 4.84 -5.11
N PRO A 126 10.55 6.18 -5.33
CA PRO A 126 9.93 6.75 -6.53
C PRO A 126 10.51 6.15 -7.83
N HIS A 127 9.67 5.89 -8.83
CA HIS A 127 10.12 5.31 -10.10
C HIS A 127 11.14 6.17 -10.86
N GLN A 128 11.22 7.47 -10.56
CA GLN A 128 12.22 8.38 -11.16
C GLN A 128 13.41 8.64 -10.24
N ALA A 129 13.48 8.03 -9.05
CA ALA A 129 14.52 8.30 -8.06
C ALA A 129 15.93 8.05 -8.62
N THR A 130 16.82 9.03 -8.45
CA THR A 130 18.24 8.90 -8.76
C THR A 130 18.96 8.03 -7.72
N ASP A 131 20.16 7.56 -8.05
CA ASP A 131 20.98 6.78 -7.11
C ASP A 131 21.29 7.57 -5.84
N GLU A 132 21.48 8.89 -5.97
CA GLU A 132 21.64 9.80 -4.83
C GLU A 132 20.40 9.79 -3.92
N TYR A 133 19.20 9.89 -4.49
CA TYR A 133 17.96 9.83 -3.70
C TYR A 133 17.87 8.52 -2.92
N ILE A 134 18.08 7.39 -3.59
CA ILE A 134 17.98 6.06 -2.98
C ILE A 134 19.05 5.90 -1.89
N THR A 135 20.28 6.33 -2.15
CA THR A 135 21.40 6.25 -1.19
C THR A 135 21.11 7.07 0.06
N ASN A 136 20.68 8.32 -0.09
CA ASN A 136 20.41 9.20 1.05
C ASN A 136 19.18 8.74 1.84
N PHE A 137 18.16 8.19 1.18
CA PHE A 137 17.01 7.59 1.86
C PHE A 137 17.46 6.39 2.70
N ALA A 138 18.22 5.46 2.10
CA ALA A 138 18.74 4.29 2.79
C ALA A 138 19.62 4.66 3.99
N GLN A 139 20.43 5.73 3.87
CA GLN A 139 21.29 6.21 4.94
C GLN A 139 20.49 6.70 6.14
N ILE A 140 19.42 7.48 5.93
CA ILE A 140 18.54 7.89 7.04
C ILE A 140 17.93 6.68 7.74
N VAL A 141 17.43 5.71 6.97
CA VAL A 141 16.83 4.51 7.55
C VAL A 141 17.86 3.72 8.35
N LYS A 142 19.06 3.51 7.82
CA LYS A 142 20.15 2.82 8.54
C LYS A 142 20.48 3.51 9.86
N ASP A 143 20.54 4.84 9.87
CA ASP A 143 20.96 5.61 11.03
C ASP A 143 19.88 5.72 12.12
N THR A 144 18.60 5.49 11.78
CA THR A 144 17.47 5.83 12.66
C THR A 144 16.48 4.72 12.91
N LEU A 145 16.44 3.66 12.10
CA LEU A 145 15.59 2.49 12.33
C LEU A 145 16.14 1.66 13.50
N ASP A 146 15.24 1.12 14.33
CA ASP A 146 15.62 0.14 15.35
C ASP A 146 16.34 -1.05 14.68
N PRO A 147 17.59 -1.38 15.08
CA PRO A 147 18.40 -2.41 14.41
C PRO A 147 17.82 -3.84 14.53
N ASN A 148 16.79 -4.04 15.36
CA ASN A 148 16.09 -5.32 15.46
C ASN A 148 14.98 -5.47 14.40
N LEU A 149 14.60 -4.39 13.73
CA LEU A 149 13.58 -4.41 12.67
C LEU A 149 14.20 -4.74 11.32
N LYS A 150 13.38 -5.30 10.43
CA LYS A 150 13.70 -5.42 9.00
C LYS A 150 13.18 -4.21 8.25
N VAL A 151 13.84 -3.83 7.15
CA VAL A 151 13.33 -2.84 6.20
C VAL A 151 13.07 -3.52 4.86
N TYR A 152 11.82 -3.47 4.40
CA TYR A 152 11.45 -3.88 3.06
C TYR A 152 11.59 -2.69 2.11
N VAL A 153 12.20 -2.91 0.95
CA VAL A 153 12.38 -1.87 -0.07
C VAL A 153 11.94 -2.38 -1.43
N GLU A 154 11.07 -1.61 -2.07
CA GLU A 154 10.52 -1.87 -3.40
C GLU A 154 10.70 -0.63 -4.25
N LEU A 155 10.98 -0.81 -5.55
CA LEU A 155 10.95 0.30 -6.48
C LEU A 155 9.50 0.52 -6.96
N SER A 156 8.98 1.72 -6.75
CA SER A 156 7.64 2.15 -7.18
C SER A 156 6.51 1.26 -6.63
N ASN A 157 5.36 1.29 -7.29
CA ASN A 157 4.22 0.40 -7.10
C ASN A 157 3.68 -0.01 -8.47
N GLU A 158 3.31 -1.28 -8.64
CA GLU A 158 2.61 -1.84 -9.82
C GLU A 158 3.09 -1.28 -11.17
N VAL A 159 4.40 -1.37 -11.45
CA VAL A 159 4.96 -0.87 -12.72
C VAL A 159 4.39 -1.61 -13.94
N TRP A 160 3.72 -2.74 -13.72
CA TRP A 160 2.97 -3.48 -14.73
C TRP A 160 1.64 -2.81 -15.12
N ASN A 161 1.10 -1.91 -14.30
CA ASN A 161 -0.24 -1.35 -14.47
C ASN A 161 -0.19 -0.06 -15.32
N TRP A 162 -0.71 -0.14 -16.55
CA TRP A 162 -0.74 0.97 -17.52
C TRP A 162 -1.56 2.18 -17.09
N GLN A 163 -2.44 2.06 -16.10
CA GLN A 163 -3.15 3.20 -15.51
C GLN A 163 -2.19 4.18 -14.82
N PHE A 164 -1.01 3.70 -14.41
CA PHE A 164 -0.05 4.52 -13.71
C PHE A 164 1.06 5.08 -14.61
N GLN A 165 1.54 6.27 -14.26
CA GLN A 165 2.61 6.93 -15.01
C GLN A 165 3.95 6.17 -14.92
N GLN A 166 4.18 5.43 -13.83
CA GLN A 166 5.38 4.62 -13.68
C GLN A 166 5.55 3.53 -14.76
N ALA A 167 4.47 2.90 -15.23
CA ALA A 167 4.54 1.91 -16.32
C ALA A 167 5.01 2.55 -17.62
N ASN A 168 4.41 3.70 -17.95
CA ASN A 168 4.76 4.50 -19.12
C ASN A 168 6.19 5.03 -19.05
N TYR A 169 6.64 5.48 -17.87
CA TYR A 169 8.02 5.92 -17.64
C TYR A 169 9.00 4.75 -17.85
N ALA A 170 8.73 3.59 -17.23
CA ALA A 170 9.56 2.40 -17.38
C ALA A 170 9.67 1.95 -18.84
N LEU A 171 8.56 1.98 -19.59
CA LEU A 171 8.57 1.69 -21.02
C LEU A 171 9.46 2.68 -21.77
N ALA A 172 9.30 3.99 -21.54
CA ALA A 172 10.08 5.01 -22.22
C ALA A 172 11.59 4.86 -21.94
N GLN A 173 11.97 4.57 -20.69
CA GLN A 173 13.37 4.33 -20.33
C GLN A 173 13.92 3.03 -20.93
N GLY A 174 13.15 1.94 -20.86
CA GLY A 174 13.51 0.65 -21.45
C GLY A 174 13.68 0.74 -22.98
N GLN A 175 12.77 1.40 -23.67
CA GLN A 175 12.85 1.60 -25.12
C GLN A 175 13.98 2.56 -25.53
N ALA A 176 14.27 3.57 -24.73
CA ALA A 176 15.41 4.45 -24.96
C ALA A 176 16.74 3.68 -24.86
N ARG A 177 16.81 2.66 -23.99
CA ARG A 177 18.00 1.83 -23.80
C ARG A 177 18.12 0.70 -24.83
N TRP A 178 17.03 -0.03 -25.10
CA TRP A 178 17.08 -1.30 -25.84
C TRP A 178 16.36 -1.29 -27.19
N GLY A 179 15.69 -0.19 -27.55
CA GLY A 179 14.96 -0.04 -28.81
C GLY A 179 13.45 -0.03 -28.64
N LYS A 180 12.76 0.70 -29.53
CA LYS A 180 11.30 0.91 -29.50
C LYS A 180 10.48 -0.33 -29.84
N ASP A 181 11.09 -1.34 -30.46
CA ASP A 181 10.47 -2.61 -30.83
C ASP A 181 10.32 -3.58 -29.64
N LYS A 182 10.91 -3.27 -28.47
CA LYS A 182 10.87 -4.12 -27.28
C LYS A 182 9.64 -3.82 -26.42
N GLY A 183 8.58 -4.61 -26.60
CA GLY A 183 7.30 -4.43 -25.91
C GLY A 183 7.33 -4.71 -24.41
N ASP A 184 8.20 -5.61 -23.95
CA ASP A 184 8.38 -5.97 -22.53
C ASP A 184 9.49 -5.15 -21.82
N ALA A 185 10.07 -4.17 -22.52
CA ALA A 185 11.17 -3.35 -22.01
C ALA A 185 10.84 -2.62 -20.70
N TYR A 186 9.56 -2.31 -20.45
CA TYR A 186 9.11 -1.69 -19.21
C TYR A 186 9.38 -2.56 -17.98
N MET A 187 9.03 -3.85 -18.01
CA MET A 187 9.30 -4.76 -16.90
C MET A 187 10.78 -5.09 -16.76
N GLN A 188 11.53 -5.19 -17.87
CA GLN A 188 12.97 -5.42 -17.79
C GLN A 188 13.72 -4.20 -17.24
N TRP A 189 13.29 -2.98 -17.60
CA TRP A 189 13.84 -1.75 -17.05
C TRP A 189 13.52 -1.64 -15.57
N TYR A 190 12.28 -1.97 -15.19
CA TYR A 190 11.86 -2.02 -13.79
C TYR A 190 12.70 -3.02 -12.98
N GLY A 191 12.90 -4.25 -13.50
CA GLY A 191 13.74 -5.27 -12.88
C GLY A 191 15.18 -4.79 -12.70
N MET A 192 15.78 -4.23 -13.75
CA MET A 192 17.15 -3.68 -13.72
C MET A 192 17.26 -2.57 -12.68
N ARG A 193 16.30 -1.63 -12.64
CA ARG A 193 16.35 -0.52 -11.69
C ARG A 193 16.13 -0.99 -10.26
N THR A 194 15.32 -2.02 -10.04
CA THR A 194 15.14 -2.67 -8.74
C THR A 194 16.42 -3.37 -8.28
N ALA A 195 17.12 -4.06 -9.19
CA ALA A 195 18.44 -4.67 -8.93
C ALA A 195 19.47 -3.62 -8.48
N GLN A 196 19.55 -2.49 -9.18
CA GLN A 196 20.43 -1.37 -8.80
C GLN A 196 20.06 -0.77 -7.43
N MET A 197 18.75 -0.58 -7.17
CA MET A 197 18.27 -0.12 -5.87
C MET A 197 18.68 -1.08 -4.75
N SER A 198 18.51 -2.39 -4.96
CA SER A 198 18.91 -3.44 -4.03
C SER A 198 20.40 -3.33 -3.70
N ASP A 199 21.26 -3.28 -4.72
CA ASP A 199 22.71 -3.14 -4.52
C ASP A 199 23.06 -1.86 -3.73
N ILE A 200 22.42 -0.72 -4.02
CA ILE A 200 22.60 0.53 -3.26
C ILE A 200 22.25 0.35 -1.79
N TRP A 201 21.06 -0.18 -1.49
CA TRP A 201 20.60 -0.37 -0.11
C TRP A 201 21.52 -1.32 0.66
N LYS A 202 21.89 -2.45 0.05
CA LYS A 202 22.77 -3.44 0.66
C LYS A 202 24.16 -2.85 0.92
N ASN A 203 24.69 -2.04 0.01
CA ASN A 203 25.96 -1.33 0.19
C ASN A 203 25.91 -0.30 1.32
N VAL A 204 24.83 0.48 1.41
CA VAL A 204 24.65 1.47 2.51
C VAL A 204 24.62 0.76 3.86
N PHE A 205 23.86 -0.33 3.99
CA PHE A 205 23.78 -1.10 5.24
C PHE A 205 25.08 -1.88 5.55
N GLY A 206 25.85 -2.29 4.54
CA GLY A 206 27.14 -2.93 4.71
C GLY A 206 27.03 -4.25 5.49
N SER A 207 27.68 -4.33 6.65
CA SER A 207 27.60 -5.50 7.54
C SER A 207 26.17 -5.80 8.01
N ASP A 208 25.31 -4.79 8.04
CA ASP A 208 23.91 -4.91 8.47
C ASP A 208 22.95 -5.19 7.30
N SER A 209 23.46 -5.52 6.11
CA SER A 209 22.66 -5.74 4.89
C SER A 209 21.58 -6.82 5.03
N ASN A 210 21.71 -7.73 5.99
CA ASN A 210 20.69 -8.71 6.36
C ASN A 210 19.42 -8.08 6.95
N GLN A 211 19.45 -6.81 7.39
CA GLN A 211 18.25 -6.07 7.80
C GLN A 211 17.40 -5.64 6.60
N VAL A 212 18.01 -5.46 5.43
CA VAL A 212 17.31 -5.06 4.21
C VAL A 212 16.69 -6.28 3.55
N VAL A 213 15.41 -6.19 3.20
CA VAL A 213 14.68 -7.14 2.37
C VAL A 213 14.30 -6.44 1.06
N SER A 214 15.06 -6.67 0.00
CA SER A 214 14.80 -6.08 -1.31
C SER A 214 13.73 -6.86 -2.06
N VAL A 215 12.68 -6.17 -2.50
CA VAL A 215 11.46 -6.75 -3.04
C VAL A 215 11.28 -6.38 -4.52
N MET A 216 10.95 -7.36 -5.34
CA MET A 216 10.62 -7.19 -6.75
C MET A 216 9.21 -7.73 -7.03
N ALA A 217 8.34 -6.93 -7.63
CA ALA A 217 6.92 -7.27 -7.79
C ALA A 217 6.52 -7.60 -9.23
N THR A 218 5.41 -8.31 -9.40
CA THR A 218 4.74 -8.53 -10.69
C THR A 218 3.23 -8.55 -10.55
N HIS A 219 2.51 -8.64 -11.67
CA HIS A 219 1.07 -8.92 -11.68
C HIS A 219 0.80 -10.39 -11.33
N THR A 220 -0.15 -10.64 -10.44
CA THR A 220 -0.53 -11.98 -9.98
C THR A 220 -1.03 -12.92 -11.10
N VAL A 221 -1.86 -12.45 -12.03
CA VAL A 221 -2.54 -13.34 -13.01
C VAL A 221 -1.96 -13.29 -14.42
N TRP A 222 -1.06 -12.34 -14.73
CA TRP A 222 -0.32 -12.33 -16.01
C TRP A 222 0.89 -13.26 -15.95
N LEU A 223 0.61 -14.57 -15.90
CA LEU A 223 1.62 -15.60 -15.75
C LEU A 223 2.67 -15.52 -16.87
N GLY A 224 3.94 -15.55 -16.51
CA GLY A 224 5.06 -15.39 -17.41
C GLY A 224 5.68 -13.99 -17.38
N LEU A 225 4.92 -12.96 -16.97
CA LEU A 225 5.42 -11.58 -16.86
C LEU A 225 6.61 -11.48 -15.90
N GLU A 226 6.63 -12.32 -14.87
CA GLU A 226 7.70 -12.37 -13.88
C GLU A 226 9.07 -12.70 -14.49
N ASN A 227 9.13 -13.37 -15.64
CA ASN A 227 10.42 -13.67 -16.29
C ASN A 227 11.07 -12.41 -16.85
N ALA A 228 10.29 -11.44 -17.36
CA ALA A 228 10.84 -10.18 -17.84
C ALA A 228 11.48 -9.38 -16.69
N VAL A 229 10.84 -9.34 -15.53
CA VAL A 229 11.33 -8.55 -14.39
C VAL A 229 12.43 -9.27 -13.59
N LEU A 230 12.32 -10.58 -13.37
CA LEU A 230 13.30 -11.33 -12.57
C LEU A 230 14.55 -11.64 -13.38
N ASP A 231 14.41 -12.08 -14.63
CA ASP A 231 15.56 -12.58 -15.40
C ASP A 231 16.20 -11.49 -16.28
N CYS A 232 15.45 -10.45 -16.66
CA CYS A 232 15.93 -9.29 -17.43
C CYS A 232 16.84 -9.62 -18.63
N PRO A 233 16.38 -10.42 -19.61
CA PRO A 233 17.23 -10.90 -20.70
C PRO A 233 17.90 -9.80 -21.54
N LEU A 234 17.29 -8.64 -21.70
CA LEU A 234 17.90 -7.48 -22.40
C LEU A 234 19.08 -6.91 -21.62
N TRP A 235 18.99 -6.87 -20.29
CA TRP A 235 20.10 -6.41 -19.43
C TRP A 235 21.20 -7.47 -19.33
N VAL A 236 20.84 -8.75 -19.31
CA VAL A 236 21.78 -9.88 -19.39
C VAL A 236 22.54 -9.86 -20.72
N ALA A 237 21.88 -9.52 -21.83
CA ALA A 237 22.54 -9.41 -23.14
C ALA A 237 23.61 -8.30 -23.19
N GLU A 238 23.56 -7.32 -22.27
CA GLU A 238 24.63 -6.32 -22.08
C GLU A 238 25.81 -6.84 -21.24
N GLY A 239 25.76 -8.08 -20.77
CA GLY A 239 26.81 -8.71 -19.96
C GLY A 239 26.59 -8.67 -18.44
N ASN A 240 25.39 -8.31 -17.98
CA ASN A 240 25.04 -8.28 -16.56
C ASN A 240 24.48 -9.64 -16.09
N ALA A 241 24.43 -9.86 -14.78
CA ALA A 241 23.72 -11.00 -14.21
C ALA A 241 22.19 -10.79 -14.31
N PRO A 242 21.38 -11.85 -14.25
CA PRO A 242 19.93 -11.73 -14.13
C PRO A 242 19.52 -10.85 -12.94
N CYS A 243 18.47 -10.04 -13.09
CA CYS A 243 18.05 -9.07 -12.08
C CYS A 243 17.84 -9.66 -10.68
N TYR A 244 17.24 -10.85 -10.58
CA TYR A 244 17.02 -11.51 -9.30
C TYR A 244 18.31 -11.88 -8.55
N GLN A 245 19.47 -11.90 -9.22
CA GLN A 245 20.76 -12.23 -8.60
C GLN A 245 21.44 -11.02 -7.93
N HIS A 246 20.87 -9.81 -8.04
CA HIS A 246 21.37 -8.58 -7.42
C HIS A 246 20.80 -8.38 -6.01
N SER A 247 21.15 -9.27 -5.10
CA SER A 247 20.76 -9.23 -3.67
C SER A 247 19.25 -9.07 -3.41
N ILE A 248 18.41 -9.50 -4.35
CA ILE A 248 16.95 -9.54 -4.18
C ILE A 248 16.62 -10.65 -3.20
N ASP A 249 15.80 -10.35 -2.20
CA ASP A 249 15.42 -11.30 -1.15
C ASP A 249 14.01 -11.83 -1.36
N ALA A 250 13.12 -11.04 -1.96
CA ALA A 250 11.70 -11.36 -2.08
C ALA A 250 11.11 -11.04 -3.45
N PHE A 251 10.19 -11.91 -3.87
CA PHE A 251 9.33 -11.75 -5.03
C PHE A 251 7.90 -11.51 -4.57
N ALA A 252 7.23 -10.51 -5.12
CA ALA A 252 5.94 -10.05 -4.64
C ALA A 252 4.83 -10.12 -5.69
N ILE A 253 3.63 -10.47 -5.23
CA ILE A 253 2.38 -10.47 -5.99
C ILE A 253 1.27 -9.80 -5.17
N ALA A 254 0.12 -9.49 -5.79
CA ALA A 254 -1.09 -9.16 -5.05
C ALA A 254 -1.83 -10.45 -4.62
N GLY A 255 -2.54 -10.39 -3.50
CA GLY A 255 -3.31 -11.50 -2.93
C GLY A 255 -4.80 -11.21 -2.82
N TYR A 256 -5.44 -10.80 -3.93
CA TYR A 256 -6.87 -10.47 -3.94
C TYR A 256 -7.78 -11.68 -4.19
N PHE A 257 -8.99 -11.62 -3.66
CA PHE A 257 -10.13 -12.43 -4.08
C PHE A 257 -11.36 -11.55 -4.31
N ASN A 258 -12.23 -11.97 -5.22
CA ASN A 258 -13.51 -11.30 -5.47
C ASN A 258 -14.64 -12.30 -5.82
N GLY A 259 -14.33 -13.55 -6.17
CA GLY A 259 -15.29 -14.55 -6.62
C GLY A 259 -16.04 -14.17 -7.90
N SER A 260 -15.45 -13.36 -8.79
CA SER A 260 -16.08 -12.80 -9.99
C SER A 260 -17.28 -11.90 -9.68
N LEU A 261 -17.42 -11.44 -8.44
CA LEU A 261 -18.56 -10.61 -8.03
C LEU A 261 -18.49 -9.19 -8.62
N ASN A 262 -17.30 -8.72 -8.97
CA ASN A 262 -17.07 -7.42 -9.60
C ASN A 262 -17.15 -7.45 -11.14
N ALA A 263 -17.26 -8.63 -11.75
CA ALA A 263 -17.30 -8.79 -13.21
C ALA A 263 -18.63 -8.27 -13.81
N GLU A 264 -18.56 -7.56 -14.93
CA GLU A 264 -19.71 -6.85 -15.53
C GLU A 264 -20.81 -7.82 -15.99
N GLU A 265 -20.43 -8.95 -16.57
CA GLU A 265 -21.33 -9.98 -17.07
C GLU A 265 -22.12 -10.69 -15.96
N ASN A 266 -21.61 -10.63 -14.72
CA ASN A 266 -22.23 -11.26 -13.55
C ASN A 266 -23.26 -10.37 -12.83
N GLU A 267 -23.29 -9.07 -13.15
CA GLU A 267 -24.08 -8.06 -12.44
C GLU A 267 -25.55 -8.46 -12.29
N SER A 268 -26.22 -8.79 -13.40
CA SER A 268 -27.64 -9.15 -13.40
C SER A 268 -27.95 -10.41 -12.58
N THR A 269 -27.03 -11.38 -12.58
CA THR A 269 -27.16 -12.61 -11.79
C THR A 269 -27.04 -12.31 -10.31
N ILE A 270 -26.09 -11.46 -9.92
CA ILE A 270 -25.88 -11.06 -8.52
C ILE A 270 -27.06 -10.22 -8.01
N GLU A 271 -27.59 -9.30 -8.81
CA GLU A 271 -28.80 -8.55 -8.46
C GLU A 271 -29.99 -9.47 -8.20
N SER A 272 -30.10 -10.57 -8.95
CA SER A 272 -31.16 -11.56 -8.72
C SER A 272 -31.06 -12.22 -7.34
N TRP A 273 -29.85 -12.38 -6.79
CA TRP A 273 -29.62 -12.96 -5.46
C TRP A 273 -30.13 -12.06 -4.34
N LEU A 274 -30.20 -10.74 -4.56
CA LEU A 274 -30.71 -9.80 -3.56
C LEU A 274 -32.19 -10.04 -3.21
N ASN A 275 -32.92 -10.79 -4.06
CA ASN A 275 -34.31 -11.19 -3.80
C ASN A 275 -34.43 -12.44 -2.91
N GLU A 276 -33.31 -13.09 -2.55
CA GLU A 276 -33.32 -14.25 -1.66
C GLU A 276 -33.62 -13.86 -0.21
N PRO A 277 -34.16 -14.79 0.62
CA PRO A 277 -34.51 -14.49 2.00
C PRO A 277 -33.36 -13.95 2.87
N ASP A 278 -32.11 -14.27 2.54
CA ASP A 278 -30.91 -13.77 3.23
C ASP A 278 -30.21 -12.64 2.47
N GLY A 279 -30.87 -12.03 1.47
CA GLY A 279 -30.32 -10.98 0.63
C GLY A 279 -29.18 -11.43 -0.28
N GLY A 280 -29.04 -12.73 -0.54
CA GLY A 280 -28.01 -13.29 -1.42
C GLY A 280 -26.66 -13.52 -0.75
N VAL A 281 -26.56 -13.28 0.56
CA VAL A 281 -25.31 -13.38 1.34
C VAL A 281 -24.73 -14.79 1.25
N SER A 282 -25.54 -15.84 1.38
CA SER A 282 -25.04 -17.22 1.33
C SER A 282 -24.51 -17.61 -0.04
N LYS A 283 -25.13 -17.12 -1.12
CA LYS A 283 -24.62 -17.32 -2.49
C LYS A 283 -23.30 -16.58 -2.71
N ALA A 284 -23.22 -15.31 -2.31
CA ALA A 284 -21.98 -14.54 -2.44
C ALA A 284 -20.80 -15.20 -1.70
N PHE A 285 -20.99 -15.62 -0.44
CA PHE A 285 -19.93 -16.32 0.30
C PHE A 285 -19.60 -17.71 -0.26
N LYS A 286 -20.58 -18.44 -0.82
CA LYS A 286 -20.32 -19.69 -1.54
C LYS A 286 -19.47 -19.43 -2.78
N GLN A 287 -19.80 -18.40 -3.56
CA GLN A 287 -19.06 -18.04 -4.75
C GLN A 287 -17.63 -17.59 -4.42
N ILE A 288 -17.44 -16.71 -3.44
CA ILE A 288 -16.10 -16.28 -2.98
C ILE A 288 -15.27 -17.47 -2.54
N LYS A 289 -15.87 -18.39 -1.79
CA LYS A 289 -15.13 -19.52 -1.22
C LYS A 289 -14.79 -20.58 -2.26
N SER A 290 -15.78 -21.05 -3.02
CA SER A 290 -15.68 -22.26 -3.83
C SER A 290 -15.98 -22.07 -5.32
N GLY A 291 -16.39 -20.88 -5.74
CA GLY A 291 -16.85 -20.63 -7.10
C GLY A 291 -18.11 -21.43 -7.48
N GLY A 292 -18.31 -21.58 -8.79
CA GLY A 292 -19.32 -22.47 -9.39
C GLY A 292 -20.76 -21.94 -9.45
N LEU A 293 -21.02 -20.70 -9.01
CA LEU A 293 -22.31 -20.03 -9.18
C LEU A 293 -22.32 -18.98 -10.29
N LEU A 294 -21.16 -18.41 -10.59
CA LEU A 294 -20.96 -17.42 -11.65
C LEU A 294 -19.91 -17.94 -12.65
N PRO A 295 -19.99 -17.54 -13.93
CA PRO A 295 -18.84 -17.61 -14.82
C PRO A 295 -17.69 -16.78 -14.23
N THR A 296 -16.48 -17.27 -14.45
CA THR A 296 -15.23 -16.67 -14.00
C THR A 296 -14.41 -16.33 -15.25
N GLU A 297 -14.04 -15.06 -15.45
CA GLU A 297 -13.20 -14.67 -16.61
C GLU A 297 -11.81 -15.31 -16.52
N GLU A 298 -11.32 -15.46 -15.28
CA GLU A 298 -10.05 -16.10 -14.96
C GLU A 298 -10.29 -17.21 -13.93
N ASP A 299 -9.58 -18.33 -14.06
CA ASP A 299 -9.68 -19.52 -13.18
C ASP A 299 -9.15 -19.26 -11.75
N TYR A 300 -9.15 -18.01 -11.25
CA TYR A 300 -8.33 -17.56 -10.09
C TYR A 300 -9.03 -16.58 -9.13
N GLU A 301 -10.35 -16.43 -9.23
CA GLU A 301 -11.07 -15.40 -8.47
C GLU A 301 -11.65 -15.88 -7.13
N SER A 302 -11.80 -17.19 -6.94
CA SER A 302 -12.28 -17.83 -5.71
C SER A 302 -11.13 -18.29 -4.80
N LEU A 303 -11.40 -18.49 -3.50
CA LEU A 303 -10.39 -19.03 -2.59
C LEU A 303 -9.94 -20.45 -2.96
N SER A 304 -10.83 -21.28 -3.52
CA SER A 304 -10.44 -22.62 -4.02
C SER A 304 -9.45 -22.57 -5.17
N ASP A 305 -9.44 -21.48 -5.92
CA ASP A 305 -8.60 -21.33 -7.10
C ASP A 305 -7.28 -20.62 -6.81
N ILE A 306 -7.27 -19.73 -5.81
CA ILE A 306 -6.09 -18.95 -5.45
C ILE A 306 -4.90 -19.82 -5.01
N ASP A 307 -5.15 -21.03 -4.47
CA ASP A 307 -4.11 -22.04 -4.17
C ASP A 307 -3.22 -22.31 -5.39
N LYS A 308 -3.83 -22.49 -6.57
CA LYS A 308 -3.09 -22.78 -7.81
C LYS A 308 -2.14 -21.62 -8.17
N ILE A 309 -2.60 -20.38 -7.99
CA ILE A 309 -1.82 -19.17 -8.25
C ILE A 309 -0.69 -18.99 -7.25
N PHE A 310 -0.99 -19.16 -5.96
CA PHE A 310 0.03 -19.09 -4.92
C PHE A 310 1.09 -20.16 -5.14
N LYS A 311 0.69 -21.39 -5.48
CA LYS A 311 1.61 -22.47 -5.82
C LYS A 311 2.47 -22.17 -7.04
N TYR A 312 1.90 -21.59 -8.10
CA TYR A 312 2.65 -21.17 -9.27
C TYR A 312 3.74 -20.15 -8.90
N HIS A 313 3.37 -19.08 -8.21
CA HIS A 313 4.32 -18.03 -7.82
C HIS A 313 5.32 -18.49 -6.77
N GLN A 314 4.94 -19.44 -5.92
CA GLN A 314 5.88 -20.11 -5.03
C GLN A 314 6.98 -20.77 -5.86
N GLN A 315 6.62 -21.55 -6.88
CA GLN A 315 7.60 -22.27 -7.71
C GLN A 315 8.54 -21.30 -8.44
N VAL A 316 8.00 -20.18 -8.92
CA VAL A 316 8.79 -19.07 -9.49
C VAL A 316 9.82 -18.56 -8.47
N ALA A 317 9.38 -18.28 -7.24
CA ALA A 317 10.23 -17.77 -6.18
C ALA A 317 11.30 -18.80 -5.75
N ALA A 318 10.89 -20.06 -5.54
CA ALA A 318 11.77 -21.15 -5.11
C ALA A 318 12.87 -21.45 -6.14
N LYS A 319 12.55 -21.43 -7.44
CA LYS A 319 13.53 -21.59 -8.53
C LYS A 319 14.66 -20.56 -8.45
N ARG A 320 14.36 -19.37 -7.91
CA ARG A 320 15.28 -18.23 -7.79
C ARG A 320 15.75 -17.98 -6.35
N LYS A 321 15.38 -18.87 -5.41
CA LYS A 321 15.68 -18.76 -3.96
C LYS A 321 15.18 -17.46 -3.33
N LEU A 322 14.06 -16.95 -3.81
CA LEU A 322 13.40 -15.76 -3.27
C LEU A 322 12.28 -16.18 -2.31
N GLN A 323 12.00 -15.34 -1.32
CA GLN A 323 10.79 -15.46 -0.51
C GLN A 323 9.60 -14.90 -1.29
N LEU A 324 8.52 -15.67 -1.42
CA LEU A 324 7.26 -15.13 -1.93
C LEU A 324 6.60 -14.26 -0.84
N VAL A 325 6.25 -13.02 -1.17
CA VAL A 325 5.51 -12.07 -0.30
C VAL A 325 4.30 -11.51 -1.05
N ALA A 326 3.32 -10.96 -0.34
CA ALA A 326 2.21 -10.23 -0.96
C ALA A 326 2.33 -8.73 -0.68
N TYR A 327 2.43 -7.90 -1.72
CA TYR A 327 2.59 -6.44 -1.59
C TYR A 327 1.28 -5.74 -1.23
N GLU A 328 0.15 -6.40 -1.49
CA GLU A 328 -1.19 -6.07 -1.05
C GLU A 328 -2.13 -7.27 -1.22
N GLY A 329 -3.34 -7.19 -0.67
CA GLY A 329 -4.33 -8.24 -0.83
C GLY A 329 -5.52 -8.10 0.10
N GLY A 330 -6.35 -9.15 0.10
CA GLY A 330 -7.63 -9.21 0.77
C GLY A 330 -8.78 -9.25 -0.23
N GLN A 331 -9.90 -8.65 0.12
CA GLN A 331 -11.07 -8.59 -0.76
C GLN A 331 -10.89 -7.53 -1.85
N HIS A 332 -11.46 -7.77 -3.03
CA HIS A 332 -11.63 -6.79 -4.11
C HIS A 332 -13.11 -6.76 -4.57
N LEU A 333 -14.04 -6.50 -3.63
CA LEU A 333 -15.47 -6.39 -3.92
C LEU A 333 -15.81 -4.92 -4.23
N VAL A 334 -15.80 -4.55 -5.52
CA VAL A 334 -16.04 -3.19 -6.00
C VAL A 334 -17.02 -3.20 -7.16
N LYS A 335 -18.01 -2.30 -7.13
CA LYS A 335 -18.91 -2.05 -8.26
C LYS A 335 -19.35 -0.59 -8.32
N SER A 336 -18.44 0.27 -8.79
CA SER A 336 -18.53 1.72 -8.64
C SER A 336 -19.66 2.42 -9.42
N ASP A 337 -20.22 1.72 -10.40
CA ASP A 337 -21.27 2.14 -11.33
C ASP A 337 -22.66 1.58 -10.96
N ASN A 338 -22.75 0.64 -10.01
CA ASN A 338 -24.00 0.10 -9.48
C ASN A 338 -24.12 0.32 -7.96
N GLN A 339 -25.04 1.20 -7.57
CA GLN A 339 -25.26 1.56 -6.16
C GLN A 339 -25.75 0.38 -5.32
N LYS A 340 -26.67 -0.45 -5.84
CA LYS A 340 -27.22 -1.59 -5.09
C LYS A 340 -26.14 -2.61 -4.77
N LEU A 341 -25.30 -2.94 -5.74
CA LEU A 341 -24.19 -3.86 -5.54
C LEU A 341 -23.08 -3.26 -4.67
N THR A 342 -22.82 -1.94 -4.79
CA THR A 342 -21.94 -1.24 -3.84
C THR A 342 -22.42 -1.43 -2.40
N GLU A 343 -23.70 -1.17 -2.11
CA GLU A 343 -24.28 -1.34 -0.77
C GLU A 343 -24.21 -2.79 -0.30
N PHE A 344 -24.52 -3.74 -1.18
CA PHE A 344 -24.40 -5.17 -0.89
C PHE A 344 -22.96 -5.58 -0.53
N PHE A 345 -21.96 -5.12 -1.27
CA PHE A 345 -20.55 -5.45 -1.02
C PHE A 345 -19.99 -4.83 0.25
N ILE A 346 -20.48 -3.65 0.63
CA ILE A 346 -20.18 -3.05 1.95
C ILE A 346 -20.71 -3.96 3.06
N GLU A 347 -21.95 -4.46 2.94
CA GLU A 347 -22.52 -5.37 3.93
C GLU A 347 -21.82 -6.73 3.96
N LEU A 348 -21.39 -7.28 2.82
CA LEU A 348 -20.55 -8.50 2.80
C LEU A 348 -19.24 -8.31 3.58
N ASN A 349 -18.61 -7.15 3.46
CA ASN A 349 -17.38 -6.81 4.19
C ASN A 349 -17.59 -6.74 5.72
N ARG A 350 -18.78 -6.31 6.16
CA ARG A 350 -19.18 -6.25 7.58
C ARG A 350 -19.68 -7.58 8.13
N HIS A 351 -20.09 -8.49 7.26
CA HIS A 351 -20.70 -9.74 7.66
C HIS A 351 -19.69 -10.67 8.38
N PRO A 352 -20.07 -11.34 9.49
CA PRO A 352 -19.15 -12.19 10.27
C PRO A 352 -18.46 -13.31 9.48
N LYS A 353 -19.09 -13.83 8.42
CA LYS A 353 -18.47 -14.83 7.53
C LYS A 353 -17.18 -14.32 6.84
N MET A 354 -17.00 -13.01 6.71
CA MET A 354 -15.79 -12.43 6.12
C MET A 354 -14.53 -12.74 6.94
N TYR A 355 -14.64 -12.86 8.27
CA TYR A 355 -13.54 -13.34 9.13
C TYR A 355 -13.02 -14.68 8.61
N LYS A 356 -13.94 -15.62 8.36
CA LYS A 356 -13.59 -16.97 7.91
C LYS A 356 -12.91 -16.95 6.54
N ILE A 357 -13.41 -16.13 5.61
CA ILE A 357 -12.80 -15.95 4.28
C ILE A 357 -11.36 -15.44 4.41
N TYR A 358 -11.11 -14.41 5.21
CA TYR A 358 -9.75 -13.89 5.43
C TYR A 358 -8.84 -14.93 6.09
N THR A 359 -9.32 -15.63 7.12
CA THR A 359 -8.50 -16.69 7.75
C THR A 359 -8.20 -17.84 6.80
N GLU A 360 -9.12 -18.21 5.90
CA GLU A 360 -8.88 -19.24 4.89
C GLU A 360 -7.84 -18.77 3.86
N LEU A 361 -7.93 -17.54 3.36
CA LEU A 361 -6.92 -16.92 2.49
C LEU A 361 -5.52 -16.94 3.13
N LEU A 362 -5.40 -16.46 4.36
CA LEU A 362 -4.10 -16.36 5.05
C LEU A 362 -3.52 -17.73 5.41
N ASN A 363 -4.38 -18.71 5.74
CA ASN A 363 -3.94 -20.08 5.95
C ASN A 363 -3.45 -20.71 4.64
N GLU A 364 -4.14 -20.48 3.53
CA GLU A 364 -3.71 -20.96 2.21
C GLU A 364 -2.35 -20.35 1.82
N TRP A 365 -2.22 -19.03 1.97
CA TRP A 365 -0.95 -18.34 1.77
C TRP A 365 0.19 -18.98 2.60
N LYS A 366 -0.06 -19.24 3.88
CA LYS A 366 0.90 -19.90 4.76
C LYS A 366 1.21 -21.34 4.34
N ASN A 367 0.20 -22.11 3.90
CA ASN A 367 0.37 -23.49 3.45
C ASN A 367 1.26 -23.59 2.19
N GLN A 368 1.25 -22.56 1.34
CA GLN A 368 2.15 -22.44 0.19
C GLN A 368 3.53 -21.85 0.54
N ASN A 369 3.90 -21.81 1.83
CA ASN A 369 5.14 -21.17 2.30
C ASN A 369 5.24 -19.67 1.93
N GLY A 370 4.11 -19.00 1.78
CA GLY A 370 4.04 -17.54 1.63
C GLY A 370 4.60 -16.83 2.85
N GLY A 371 5.29 -15.71 2.60
CA GLY A 371 5.95 -14.89 3.60
C GLY A 371 5.03 -13.79 4.14
N LEU A 372 5.56 -12.56 4.24
CA LEU A 372 4.76 -11.40 4.62
C LEU A 372 3.58 -11.22 3.66
N PHE A 373 2.39 -10.98 4.22
CA PHE A 373 1.17 -10.67 3.48
C PHE A 373 0.67 -9.29 3.90
N MET A 374 0.72 -8.32 3.00
CA MET A 374 0.18 -6.99 3.27
C MET A 374 -1.33 -6.98 2.98
N HIS A 375 -2.14 -6.69 4.00
CA HIS A 375 -3.53 -6.28 3.77
C HIS A 375 -3.54 -4.86 3.21
N PHE A 376 -4.40 -4.61 2.21
CA PHE A 376 -4.30 -3.39 1.39
C PHE A 376 -4.36 -2.06 2.16
N SER A 377 -5.23 -1.93 3.17
CA SER A 377 -5.33 -0.69 3.96
C SER A 377 -5.72 -0.95 5.41
N ASP A 378 -5.12 -0.24 6.35
CA ASP A 378 -5.37 -0.34 7.77
C ASP A 378 -6.76 0.24 8.16
N ILE A 379 -7.03 1.50 7.82
CA ILE A 379 -8.23 2.23 8.22
C ILE A 379 -8.75 3.05 7.03
N GLY A 380 -9.95 2.75 6.56
CA GLY A 380 -10.55 3.44 5.42
C GLY A 380 -12.06 3.26 5.36
N LYS A 381 -12.79 4.38 5.27
CA LYS A 381 -14.25 4.36 5.14
C LYS A 381 -14.67 3.70 3.81
N PRO A 382 -15.64 2.77 3.83
CA PRO A 382 -16.18 2.20 2.60
C PRO A 382 -16.77 3.26 1.66
N SER A 383 -16.61 3.04 0.37
CA SER A 383 -17.22 3.86 -0.68
C SER A 383 -17.55 3.02 -1.92
N LYS A 384 -18.10 3.65 -2.97
CA LYS A 384 -18.28 3.01 -4.28
C LYS A 384 -16.98 2.51 -4.90
N TRP A 385 -15.83 3.00 -4.44
CA TRP A 385 -14.51 2.58 -4.88
C TRP A 385 -13.94 1.42 -4.05
N GLY A 386 -14.70 0.89 -3.08
CA GLY A 386 -14.35 -0.30 -2.31
C GLY A 386 -14.40 -0.12 -0.80
N SER A 387 -14.29 -1.27 -0.12
CA SER A 387 -14.25 -1.41 1.34
C SER A 387 -12.86 -1.89 1.77
N TRP A 388 -11.85 -1.06 1.58
CA TRP A 388 -10.44 -1.43 1.66
C TRP A 388 -9.91 -1.61 3.09
N GLY A 389 -10.21 -0.68 3.99
CA GLY A 389 -9.66 -0.63 5.34
C GLY A 389 -9.99 -1.86 6.18
N ALA A 390 -9.02 -2.39 6.94
CA ALA A 390 -9.30 -3.39 7.98
C ALA A 390 -10.31 -2.83 9.00
N LEU A 391 -10.24 -1.54 9.30
CA LEU A 391 -11.27 -0.78 10.02
C LEU A 391 -11.82 0.34 9.13
N GLU A 392 -13.01 0.85 9.43
CA GLU A 392 -13.65 1.97 8.71
C GLU A 392 -13.32 3.33 9.34
N HIS A 393 -12.94 3.36 10.62
CA HIS A 393 -12.49 4.57 11.34
C HIS A 393 -11.64 4.22 12.56
N VAL A 394 -10.82 5.17 13.04
CA VAL A 394 -9.84 4.95 14.13
C VAL A 394 -10.47 4.49 15.45
N TYR A 395 -11.70 4.91 15.73
CA TYR A 395 -12.43 4.53 16.94
C TYR A 395 -13.18 3.19 16.83
N GLN A 396 -13.17 2.53 15.66
CA GLN A 396 -13.84 1.25 15.48
C GLN A 396 -13.10 0.20 16.29
N LYS A 397 -13.83 -0.51 17.15
CA LYS A 397 -13.21 -1.48 18.07
C LYS A 397 -12.64 -2.68 17.32
N SER A 398 -13.42 -3.26 16.41
CA SER A 398 -13.05 -4.43 15.62
C SER A 398 -13.90 -4.50 14.34
N SER A 399 -13.49 -5.35 13.42
CA SER A 399 -14.24 -5.77 12.22
C SER A 399 -13.88 -7.23 11.89
N PRO A 400 -14.67 -7.95 11.09
CA PRO A 400 -14.30 -9.31 10.67
C PRO A 400 -12.92 -9.39 10.00
N LYS A 401 -12.54 -8.37 9.21
CA LYS A 401 -11.22 -8.30 8.56
C LYS A 401 -10.11 -8.02 9.56
N TYR A 402 -10.31 -7.01 10.41
CA TYR A 402 -9.33 -6.65 11.42
C TYR A 402 -9.10 -7.79 12.41
N ASP A 403 -10.11 -8.57 12.77
CA ASP A 403 -9.95 -9.67 13.72
C ASP A 403 -9.26 -10.90 13.10
N ALA A 404 -9.33 -11.05 11.77
CA ALA A 404 -8.67 -12.13 11.03
C ALA A 404 -7.18 -11.87 10.77
N LEU A 405 -6.79 -10.59 10.65
CA LEU A 405 -5.40 -10.11 10.48
C LEU A 405 -4.67 -10.05 11.81
#